data_AF-A0A0B8PJG1-F1
#
_entry.id   AF-A0A0B8PJG1-F1
#
_cell.length_a   1.000
_cell.length_b   1.000
_cell.length_c   1.000
_cell.angle_alpha   90.00
_cell.angle_beta   90.00
_cell.angle_gamma   90.00
#
_symmetry.space_group_name_H-M   'P 1'
#
loop_
_entity.id
_entity.type
_entity.pdbx_description
1 polymer ?
#
loop_
_entity_poly.entity_id
_entity_poly.type
_entity_poly.pdbx_seq_one_letter_code
_entity_poly.pdbx_strand_id
1 'polypeptide(L)'
;MQQRDFWLCAKPLIYSTIYLYVMRFVDIALDIWPSFGSDYSTHTAVALVLVVQIWMLNVRFGVLSALSLAGYMQLMNFLDYHTYLDMVSTSLFLLPVFVLIWRNQKG
;
A
#
# COMPACT_ATOMS: atom_id res chain seq x y z
N MET A 1 16.92 15.47 -13.62
CA MET A 1 17.05 14.40 -12.61
C MET A 1 18.36 13.66 -12.88
N GLN A 2 19.25 13.58 -11.90
CA GLN A 2 20.47 12.79 -12.03
C GLN A 2 20.08 11.30 -11.97
N GLN A 3 20.74 10.43 -12.75
CA GLN A 3 20.39 9.00 -12.86
C GLN A 3 20.29 8.29 -11.49
N ARG A 4 21.08 8.74 -10.50
CA ARG A 4 21.07 8.22 -9.13
C ARG A 4 19.76 8.52 -8.37
N ASP A 5 19.18 9.70 -8.57
CA ASP A 5 17.94 10.11 -7.90
C ASP A 5 16.73 9.34 -8.41
N PHE A 6 16.74 8.98 -9.70
CA PHE A 6 15.72 8.14 -10.30
C PHE A 6 15.66 6.77 -9.63
N TRP A 7 16.80 6.09 -9.47
CA TRP A 7 16.84 4.75 -8.87
C TRP A 7 16.52 4.74 -7.38
N LEU A 8 16.87 5.81 -6.65
CA LEU A 8 16.46 5.97 -5.25
C LEU A 8 14.94 6.03 -5.08
N CYS A 9 14.22 6.57 -6.07
CA CYS A 9 12.76 6.63 -6.05
C CYS A 9 12.10 5.37 -6.63
N ALA A 10 12.68 4.77 -7.66
CA ALA A 10 12.10 3.63 -8.37
C ALA A 10 12.19 2.32 -7.58
N LYS A 11 13.33 2.05 -6.90
CA LYS A 11 13.52 0.84 -6.10
C LYS A 11 12.43 0.60 -5.04
N PRO A 12 12.09 1.55 -4.15
CA PRO A 12 11.10 1.29 -3.10
C PRO A 12 9.71 1.06 -3.69
N LEU A 13 9.37 1.73 -4.80
CA LEU A 13 8.13 1.51 -5.52
C LEU A 13 8.05 0.08 -6.06
N ILE A 14 9.11 -0.39 -6.74
CA ILE A 14 9.20 -1.75 -7.29
C ILE A 14 9.11 -2.79 -6.18
N TYR A 15 9.91 -2.67 -5.13
CA TYR A 15 9.93 -3.63 -4.02
C TYR A 15 8.60 -3.69 -3.27
N SER A 16 7.97 -2.55 -3.02
CA SER A 16 6.64 -2.51 -2.37
C SER A 16 5.56 -3.14 -3.25
N THR A 17 5.64 -2.95 -4.57
CA THR A 17 4.72 -3.57 -5.53
C THR A 17 4.90 -5.07 -5.63
N ILE A 18 6.15 -5.56 -5.64
CA ILE A 18 6.42 -7.01 -5.60
C ILE A 18 5.88 -7.59 -4.29
N TYR A 19 6.17 -6.95 -3.16
CA TYR A 19 5.75 -7.42 -1.85
C TYR A 19 4.24 -7.56 -1.73
N LEU A 20 3.44 -6.58 -2.18
CA LEU A 20 1.98 -6.67 -2.06
C LEU A 20 1.38 -7.85 -2.84
N TYR A 21 1.94 -8.18 -4.01
CA TYR A 21 1.44 -9.31 -4.81
C TYR A 21 1.91 -10.64 -4.26
N VAL A 22 3.13 -10.71 -3.70
CA VAL A 22 3.57 -11.87 -2.94
C VAL A 22 2.63 -12.10 -1.75
N MET A 23 2.27 -11.05 -1.01
CA MET A 23 1.37 -11.19 0.12
C MET A 23 -0.06 -11.57 -0.29
N ARG A 24 -0.57 -11.06 -1.41
CA ARG A 24 -1.85 -11.54 -1.98
C ARG A 24 -1.79 -13.02 -2.32
N PHE A 25 -0.69 -13.50 -2.88
CA PHE A 25 -0.52 -14.93 -3.16
C PHE A 25 -0.46 -15.77 -1.88
N VAL A 26 0.26 -15.29 -0.86
CA VAL A 26 0.33 -15.94 0.46
C VAL A 26 -1.05 -15.98 1.12
N ASP A 27 -1.82 -14.89 1.05
CA ASP A 27 -3.19 -14.83 1.56
C ASP A 27 -4.08 -15.88 0.89
N ILE A 28 -4.05 -15.98 -0.45
CA ILE A 28 -4.81 -17.02 -1.18
C ILE A 28 -4.36 -18.44 -0.80
N ALA A 29 -3.07 -18.65 -0.52
CA ALA A 29 -2.55 -19.97 -0.18
C ALA A 29 -2.84 -20.40 1.27
N LEU A 30 -3.04 -19.45 2.18
CA LEU A 30 -3.16 -19.69 3.63
C LEU A 30 -4.51 -19.24 4.20
N ASP A 31 -5.39 -18.66 3.38
CA ASP A 31 -6.68 -18.09 3.76
C ASP A 31 -6.58 -17.13 4.97
N ILE A 32 -5.58 -16.25 4.96
CA ILE A 32 -5.30 -15.38 6.12
C ILE A 32 -6.47 -14.43 6.38
N TRP A 33 -6.87 -13.62 5.40
CA TRP A 33 -8.02 -12.71 5.50
C TRP A 33 -9.35 -13.46 5.64
N PRO A 34 -9.60 -14.52 4.84
CA PRO A 34 -10.80 -15.34 5.00
C PRO A 34 -10.94 -15.97 6.39
N SER A 35 -9.85 -16.28 7.09
CA SER A 35 -9.89 -16.91 8.42
C SER A 35 -10.61 -16.07 9.49
N PHE A 36 -10.72 -14.75 9.30
CA PHE A 36 -11.47 -13.85 10.16
C PHE A 36 -12.64 -13.15 9.42
N GLY A 37 -13.09 -13.72 8.30
CA GLY A 37 -14.26 -13.24 7.55
C GLY A 37 -14.04 -11.96 6.75
N SER A 38 -12.81 -11.72 6.30
CA SER A 38 -12.41 -10.54 5.51
C SER A 38 -11.79 -10.98 4.17
N ASP A 39 -11.52 -10.03 3.27
CA ASP A 39 -10.77 -10.22 2.03
C ASP A 39 -9.60 -9.23 1.95
N TYR A 40 -8.44 -9.69 1.47
CA TYR A 40 -7.30 -8.81 1.23
C TYR A 40 -7.62 -7.80 0.12
N SER A 41 -7.52 -6.50 0.38
CA SER A 41 -7.87 -5.50 -0.63
C SER A 41 -6.69 -5.12 -1.52
N THR A 42 -6.60 -5.75 -2.71
CA THR A 42 -5.53 -5.44 -3.68
C THR A 42 -5.59 -3.97 -4.16
N HIS A 43 -6.80 -3.42 -4.31
CA HIS A 43 -7.00 -2.00 -4.64
C HIS A 43 -6.39 -1.08 -3.58
N THR A 44 -6.66 -1.37 -2.31
CA THR A 44 -6.09 -0.63 -1.19
C THR A 44 -4.57 -0.78 -1.13
N ALA A 45 -4.06 -2.00 -1.32
CA ALA A 45 -2.63 -2.28 -1.28
C ALA A 45 -1.85 -1.48 -2.35
N VAL A 46 -2.33 -1.45 -3.59
CA VAL A 46 -1.69 -0.69 -4.68
C VAL A 46 -1.78 0.82 -4.42
N ALA A 47 -2.94 1.33 -4.00
CA ALA A 47 -3.08 2.74 -3.67
C ALA A 47 -2.15 3.15 -2.52
N LEU A 48 -1.99 2.30 -1.51
CA LEU A 48 -1.10 2.53 -0.37
C LEU A 48 0.38 2.62 -0.79
N VAL A 49 0.84 1.79 -1.74
CA VAL A 49 2.20 1.90 -2.30
C VAL A 49 2.45 3.31 -2.84
N LEU A 50 1.49 3.86 -3.59
CA LEU A 50 1.60 5.21 -4.16
C LEU A 50 1.56 6.29 -3.08
N VAL A 51 0.66 6.16 -2.09
CA VAL A 51 0.56 7.11 -0.97
C VAL A 51 1.85 7.17 -0.19
N VAL A 52 2.41 6.01 0.20
CA VAL A 52 3.69 5.94 0.94
C VAL A 52 4.83 6.53 0.10
N GLN A 53 4.89 6.21 -1.19
CA GLN A 53 5.89 6.78 -2.10
C GLN A 53 5.83 8.32 -2.12
N ILE A 54 4.63 8.88 -2.32
CA ILE A 54 4.43 10.33 -2.37
C ILE A 54 4.77 10.96 -1.02
N TRP A 55 4.34 10.35 0.09
CA TRP A 55 4.60 10.84 1.44
C TRP A 55 6.09 10.93 1.75
N MET A 56 6.85 9.90 1.40
CA MET A 56 8.29 9.84 1.68
C MET A 56 9.11 10.79 0.81
N LEU A 57 8.59 11.20 -0.35
CA LEU A 57 9.17 12.23 -1.22
C LEU A 57 8.81 13.65 -0.78
N ASN A 58 7.55 13.89 -0.40
CA ASN A 58 7.06 15.19 0.03
C ASN A 58 5.84 15.07 0.95
N VAL A 59 6.01 15.45 2.21
CA VAL A 59 4.96 15.33 3.25
C VAL A 59 3.69 16.10 2.90
N ARG A 60 3.80 17.29 2.28
CA ARG A 60 2.62 18.10 1.91
C ARG A 60 1.75 17.37 0.90
N PHE A 61 2.36 16.78 -0.12
CA PHE A 61 1.63 15.95 -1.08
C PHE A 61 1.23 14.59 -0.50
N GLY A 62 1.98 14.09 0.49
CA GLY A 62 1.63 12.90 1.26
C GLY A 62 0.30 13.02 1.99
N VAL A 63 0.04 14.15 2.65
CA VAL A 63 -1.24 14.38 3.32
C VAL A 63 -2.40 14.37 2.32
N LEU A 64 -2.22 15.02 1.17
CA LEU A 64 -3.23 15.03 0.11
C LEU A 64 -3.47 13.62 -0.47
N SER A 65 -2.41 12.84 -0.69
CA SER A 65 -2.53 11.47 -1.18
C SER A 65 -3.19 10.54 -0.14
N ALA A 66 -2.90 10.70 1.14
CA ALA A 66 -3.58 9.96 2.21
C ALA A 66 -5.09 10.28 2.28
N LEU A 67 -5.48 11.55 2.12
CA LEU A 67 -6.88 11.93 2.00
C LEU A 67 -7.54 11.30 0.76
N SER A 68 -6.82 11.23 -0.36
CA SER A 68 -7.33 10.56 -1.57
C SER A 68 -7.54 9.05 -1.36
N LEU A 69 -6.68 8.39 -0.58
CA LEU A 69 -6.87 6.99 -0.20
C LEU A 69 -8.10 6.79 0.68
N ALA A 70 -8.33 7.68 1.66
CA ALA A 70 -9.54 7.63 2.48
C ALA A 70 -10.81 7.80 1.62
N GLY A 71 -10.80 8.73 0.67
CA GLY A 71 -11.88 8.89 -0.30
C GLY A 71 -12.06 7.66 -1.20
N TYR A 72 -10.97 7.02 -1.62
CA TYR A 72 -11.03 5.80 -2.43
C TYR A 72 -11.57 4.61 -1.63
N MET A 73 -11.19 4.47 -0.36
CA MET A 73 -11.77 3.47 0.54
C MET A 73 -13.27 3.68 0.72
N GLN A 74 -13.71 4.92 0.97
CA GLN A 74 -15.13 5.25 1.06
C GLN A 74 -15.88 4.88 -0.22
N LEU A 75 -15.29 5.13 -1.39
CA LEU A 75 -15.87 4.78 -2.68
C LEU A 75 -15.96 3.26 -2.88
N MET A 76 -14.91 2.51 -2.54
CA MET A 76 -14.91 1.04 -2.63
C MET A 76 -15.95 0.41 -1.70
N ASN A 77 -16.13 0.96 -0.51
CA ASN A 77 -17.19 0.51 0.38
C ASN A 77 -18.59 0.87 -0.14
N PHE A 78 -18.77 2.08 -0.66
CA PHE A 78 -20.05 2.50 -1.25
C PHE A 78 -20.47 1.66 -2.46
N LEU A 79 -19.50 1.16 -3.23
CA LEU A 79 -19.73 0.30 -4.39
C LEU A 79 -19.75 -1.21 -4.03
N ASP A 80 -19.77 -1.55 -2.73
CA ASP A 80 -19.76 -2.93 -2.22
C ASP A 80 -18.59 -3.80 -2.75
N TYR A 81 -17.45 -3.19 -3.09
CA TYR A 81 -16.25 -3.94 -3.49
C TYR A 81 -15.49 -4.52 -2.30
N HIS A 82 -15.35 -3.75 -1.22
CA HIS A 82 -14.65 -4.15 -0.01
C HIS A 82 -15.26 -3.51 1.24
N THR A 83 -15.16 -4.22 2.35
CA THR A 83 -15.53 -3.69 3.67
C THR A 83 -14.41 -2.81 4.24
N TYR A 84 -14.73 -1.99 5.24
CA TYR A 84 -13.67 -1.27 5.97
C TYR A 84 -12.68 -2.21 6.65
N LEU A 85 -13.13 -3.39 7.10
CA LEU A 85 -12.26 -4.39 7.71
C LEU A 85 -11.20 -4.85 6.71
N ASP A 86 -11.59 -5.17 5.48
CA ASP A 86 -10.70 -5.56 4.38
C ASP A 86 -9.61 -4.51 4.15
N MET A 87 -10.03 -3.26 3.96
CA MET A 87 -9.15 -2.16 3.56
C MET A 87 -8.23 -1.71 4.70
N VAL A 88 -8.75 -1.60 5.93
CA VAL A 88 -7.98 -1.15 7.09
C VAL A 88 -7.00 -2.22 7.53
N SER A 89 -7.41 -3.49 7.60
CA SER A 89 -6.51 -4.60 7.95
C SER A 89 -5.39 -4.76 6.92
N THR A 90 -5.71 -4.68 5.62
CA THR A 90 -4.71 -4.69 4.52
C THR A 90 -3.71 -3.54 4.70
N SER A 91 -4.20 -2.33 4.97
CA SER A 91 -3.34 -1.16 5.16
C SER A 91 -2.43 -1.28 6.38
N LEU A 92 -2.97 -1.68 7.53
CA LEU A 92 -2.22 -1.85 8.77
C LEU A 92 -1.12 -2.90 8.64
N PHE A 93 -1.39 -3.98 7.89
CA PHE A 93 -0.42 -5.02 7.64
C PHE A 93 0.73 -4.57 6.72
N LEU A 94 0.43 -3.88 5.61
CA LEU A 94 1.42 -3.52 4.60
C LEU A 94 2.23 -2.25 4.92
N LEU A 95 1.59 -1.24 5.53
CA LEU A 95 2.19 0.06 5.81
C LEU A 95 3.58 -0.01 6.49
N PRO A 96 3.79 -0.77 7.59
CA PRO A 96 5.10 -0.80 8.24
C PRO A 96 6.19 -1.34 7.31
N VAL A 97 5.89 -2.33 6.48
CA VAL A 97 6.84 -2.92 5.54
C VAL A 97 7.19 -1.93 4.43
N PHE A 98 6.20 -1.23 3.86
CA PHE A 98 6.47 -0.21 2.85
C PHE A 98 7.34 0.93 3.36
N VAL A 99 7.10 1.39 4.61
CA VAL A 99 7.94 2.40 5.26
C VAL A 99 9.37 1.87 5.46
N LEU A 100 9.54 0.62 5.90
CA LEU A 100 10.86 0.01 6.09
C LEU A 100 11.62 -0.12 4.76
N ILE A 101 10.96 -0.60 3.70
CA ILE A 101 11.53 -0.68 2.34
C ILE A 101 12.10 0.68 1.94
N TRP A 102 11.33 1.75 2.14
CA TRP A 102 11.73 3.10 1.78
C TRP A 102 12.92 3.61 2.62
N ARG A 103 12.87 3.41 3.94
CA ARG A 103 13.96 3.81 4.85
C ARG A 103 15.28 3.15 4.50
N ASN A 104 15.25 1.89 4.07
CA ASN A 104 16.44 1.14 3.67
C ASN A 104 17.07 1.60 2.34
N GLN A 105 16.41 2.48 1.57
CA GLN A 105 17.00 3.08 0.36
C GLN A 105 17.75 4.39 0.61
N LYS A 106 17.55 5.01 1.79
CA LYS A 106 18.16 6.30 2.18
C LYS A 106 19.46 6.14 2.98
N GLY A 107 19.75 4.93 3.48
CA GLY A 107 21.03 4.59 4.13
C GLY A 107 22.05 4.14 3.12
#